data_AF-A0A6J6FQB9-F1
#
_entry.id   AF-A0A6J6FQB9-F1
#
_cell.length_a   1.000
_cell.length_b   1.000
_cell.length_c   1.000
_cell.angle_alpha   90.00
_cell.angle_beta   90.00
_cell.angle_gamma   90.00
#
_symmetry.space_group_name_H-M   'P 1'
#
loop_
_entity.id
_entity.type
_entity.pdbx_description
1 polymer ?
#
loop_
_entity_poly.entity_id
_entity_poly.type
_entity_poly.pdbx_seq_one_letter_code
_entity_poly.pdbx_strand_id
1 'polypeptide(L)'
;MEYAGFWQRLGGSILDSLLYSLVLAVFTVPAIVLGVGAFDGCETIDGPDTTEIVCPPGEPDGAMIAGAIGLGAVGVILVAVLYLRALGRTGQTWGRRIVGVKVVRTRTGEAPGIGRALGRTLFANVISAQVCYLGYLWMLWDGQKQTWHDKVCDTHVVKA
;
A
#
# COMPACT_ATOMS: atom_id res chain seq x y z
N MET A 1 18.72 -21.68 -6.96
CA MET A 1 17.47 -20.90 -6.81
C MET A 1 17.24 -20.17 -8.12
N GLU A 2 16.06 -20.30 -8.73
CA GLU A 2 15.75 -19.59 -9.97
C GLU A 2 15.14 -18.22 -9.65
N TYR A 3 15.67 -17.15 -10.25
CA TYR A 3 15.17 -15.80 -10.06
C TYR A 3 13.83 -15.59 -10.77
N ALA A 4 12.83 -15.09 -10.02
CA ALA A 4 11.51 -14.78 -10.57
C ALA A 4 11.61 -13.70 -11.65
N GLY A 5 10.90 -13.90 -12.77
CA GLY A 5 10.85 -12.95 -13.87
C GLY A 5 10.01 -11.70 -13.55
N PHE A 6 10.11 -10.69 -14.42
CA PHE A 6 9.34 -9.45 -14.31
C PHE A 6 7.83 -9.70 -14.18
N TRP A 7 7.24 -10.48 -15.09
CA TRP A 7 5.80 -10.74 -15.14
C TRP A 7 5.26 -11.47 -13.91
N GLN A 8 6.04 -12.38 -13.33
CA GLN A 8 5.65 -13.08 -12.10
C GLN A 8 5.61 -12.12 -10.90
N ARG A 9 6.55 -11.17 -10.84
CA ARG A 9 6.56 -10.14 -9.80
C ARG A 9 5.44 -9.13 -9.99
N LEU A 10 5.21 -8.68 -11.23
CA LEU A 10 4.14 -7.76 -11.57
C LEU A 10 2.77 -8.37 -11.27
N GLY A 11 2.52 -9.61 -11.70
CA GLY A 11 1.29 -10.34 -11.39
C GLY A 11 1.07 -10.48 -9.88
N GLY A 12 2.13 -10.81 -9.13
CA GLY A 12 2.08 -10.87 -7.67
C GLY A 12 1.72 -9.52 -7.05
N SER A 13 2.29 -8.41 -7.53
CA SER A 13 1.96 -7.07 -7.05
C SER A 13 0.56 -6.60 -7.41
N ILE A 14 0.04 -6.95 -8.59
CA ILE A 14 -1.33 -6.60 -8.99
C ILE A 14 -2.33 -7.35 -8.10
N LEU A 15 -2.10 -8.65 -7.88
CA LEU A 15 -2.93 -9.44 -6.99
C LEU A 15 -2.84 -8.97 -5.53
N ASP A 16 -1.64 -8.60 -5.06
CA ASP A 16 -1.49 -7.98 -3.74
C ASP A 16 -2.31 -6.68 -3.66
N SER A 17 -2.14 -5.76 -4.61
CA SER A 17 -2.89 -4.50 -4.64
C SER A 17 -4.39 -4.74 -4.64
N LEU A 18 -4.90 -5.72 -5.39
CA LEU A 18 -6.33 -6.05 -5.42
C LEU A 18 -6.81 -6.60 -4.08
N LEU A 19 -6.11 -7.60 -3.52
CA LEU A 19 -6.52 -8.28 -2.29
C LEU A 19 -6.46 -7.35 -1.07
N TYR A 20 -5.36 -6.62 -0.91
CA TYR A 20 -5.21 -5.70 0.21
C TYR A 20 -6.06 -4.43 0.05
N SER A 21 -6.33 -3.96 -1.17
CA SER A 21 -7.26 -2.84 -1.38
C SER A 21 -8.70 -3.23 -1.10
N LEU A 22 -9.13 -4.47 -1.37
CA LEU A 22 -10.44 -4.96 -0.97
C LEU A 22 -10.60 -4.97 0.54
N VAL A 23 -9.60 -5.45 1.27
CA VAL A 23 -9.59 -5.41 2.75
C VAL A 23 -9.61 -3.97 3.25
N LEU A 24 -8.84 -3.08 2.64
CA LEU A 24 -8.81 -1.66 3.00
C LEU A 24 -10.16 -0.99 2.73
N ALA A 25 -10.82 -1.32 1.62
CA ALA A 25 -12.10 -0.75 1.20
C ALA A 25 -13.21 -0.98 2.22
N VAL A 26 -13.20 -2.11 2.94
CA VAL A 26 -14.16 -2.39 4.03
C VAL A 26 -14.10 -1.33 5.13
N PHE A 27 -12.95 -0.69 5.33
CA PHE A 27 -12.77 0.37 6.32
C PHE A 27 -12.87 1.77 5.71
N THR A 28 -12.28 1.97 4.53
CA THR A 28 -12.23 3.30 3.91
C THR A 28 -13.56 3.72 3.31
N VAL A 29 -14.37 2.81 2.76
CA VAL A 29 -15.69 3.17 2.21
C VAL A 29 -16.62 3.70 3.30
N PRO A 30 -16.83 3.01 4.44
CA PRO A 30 -17.61 3.58 5.54
C PRO A 30 -16.97 4.84 6.13
N ALA A 31 -15.64 4.92 6.21
CA ALA A 31 -14.96 6.12 6.67
C ALA A 31 -15.25 7.33 5.76
N ILE A 32 -15.26 7.14 4.43
CA ILE A 32 -15.61 8.20 3.47
C ILE A 32 -17.08 8.58 3.62
N VAL A 33 -17.99 7.61 3.74
CA VAL A 33 -19.42 7.90 3.95
C VAL A 33 -19.64 8.71 5.22
N LEU A 34 -18.99 8.35 6.33
CA LEU A 34 -19.03 9.12 7.57
C LEU A 34 -18.41 10.51 7.42
N GLY A 35 -17.29 10.62 6.70
CA GLY A 35 -16.60 11.89 6.48
C GLY A 35 -17.42 12.85 5.61
N VAL A 36 -18.09 12.35 4.57
CA VAL A 36 -19.00 13.13 3.73
C VAL A 36 -20.27 13.50 4.48
N GLY A 37 -20.82 12.58 5.26
CA GLY A 37 -22.00 12.84 6.10
C GLY A 37 -21.78 13.91 7.18
N ALA A 38 -20.52 14.24 7.51
CA ALA A 38 -20.22 15.36 8.40
C ALA A 38 -20.55 16.75 7.81
N PHE A 39 -20.89 16.80 6.51
CA PHE A 39 -21.23 18.01 5.77
C PHE A 39 -22.65 17.97 5.19
N ASP A 40 -23.52 17.07 5.67
CA ASP A 40 -24.84 16.82 5.05
C ASP A 40 -25.78 18.04 5.05
N GLY A 41 -25.67 18.95 6.04
CA GLY A 41 -26.43 20.19 6.09
C GLY A 41 -25.73 21.41 5.48
N CYS A 42 -24.52 21.27 4.93
CA CYS A 42 -23.82 22.35 4.24
C CYS A 42 -24.38 22.52 2.82
N GLU A 43 -24.92 23.70 2.52
CA GLU A 43 -25.44 24.02 1.19
C GLU A 43 -24.54 25.03 0.46
N THR A 44 -24.44 24.88 -0.86
CA THR A 44 -23.77 25.84 -1.74
C THR A 44 -24.76 26.89 -2.21
N ILE A 45 -24.52 28.15 -1.85
CA ILE A 45 -25.31 29.29 -2.31
C ILE A 45 -24.55 29.94 -3.47
N ASP A 46 -25.11 29.85 -4.68
CA ASP A 46 -24.55 30.49 -5.87
C ASP A 46 -25.04 31.94 -5.97
N GLY A 47 -24.10 32.89 -5.80
CA GLY A 47 -24.30 34.31 -6.05
C GLY A 47 -23.82 34.73 -7.45
N PRO A 48 -24.11 35.98 -7.88
CA PRO A 48 -23.70 36.50 -9.18
C PRO A 48 -22.17 36.56 -9.38
N ASP A 49 -21.42 36.76 -8.29
CA ASP A 49 -19.96 36.97 -8.33
C ASP A 49 -19.18 35.91 -7.52
N THR A 50 -19.81 35.18 -6.59
CA THR A 50 -19.15 34.18 -5.73
C THR A 50 -20.10 33.04 -5.35
N THR A 51 -19.56 31.81 -5.28
CA THR A 51 -20.21 30.65 -4.64
C THR A 51 -19.69 30.53 -3.21
N GLU A 52 -20.59 30.60 -2.23
CA GLU A 52 -20.25 30.39 -0.81
C GLU A 52 -20.87 29.09 -0.27
N ILE A 53 -20.14 28.42 0.61
CA ILE A 53 -20.61 27.24 1.33
C ILE A 53 -21.09 27.70 2.70
N VAL A 54 -22.37 27.52 2.99
CA VAL A 54 -22.99 27.90 4.27
C VAL A 54 -23.42 26.64 5.01
N CYS A 55 -22.99 26.51 6.27
CA CYS A 55 -23.35 25.37 7.13
C CYS A 55 -24.14 25.86 8.36
N PRO A 56 -25.17 25.13 8.81
CA PRO A 56 -25.91 25.42 10.04
C PRO A 56 -25.05 25.26 11.30
N PRO A 57 -25.46 25.88 12.43
CA PRO A 57 -24.72 25.76 13.68
C PRO A 57 -24.69 24.32 14.18
N GLY A 58 -23.49 23.80 14.39
CA GLY A 58 -23.25 22.39 14.75
C GLY A 58 -22.56 21.59 13.64
N GLU A 59 -22.44 22.15 12.44
CA GLU A 59 -21.69 21.57 11.33
C GLU A 59 -20.39 22.34 11.05
N PRO A 60 -19.31 21.64 10.63
CA PRO A 60 -19.22 20.20 10.42
C PRO A 60 -19.18 19.40 11.74
N ASP A 61 -19.82 18.23 11.78
CA ASP A 61 -19.80 17.38 12.97
C ASP A 61 -18.39 16.79 13.18
N GLY A 62 -17.67 17.38 14.13
CA GLY A 62 -16.32 16.97 14.49
C GLY A 62 -16.25 15.51 14.98
N ALA A 63 -17.32 14.96 15.55
CA ALA A 63 -17.36 13.56 15.97
C ALA A 63 -17.40 12.61 14.76
N MET A 64 -18.16 12.96 13.71
CA MET A 64 -18.20 12.19 12.47
C MET A 64 -16.86 12.25 11.73
N ILE A 65 -16.23 13.43 11.67
CA ILE A 65 -14.88 13.57 11.09
C ILE A 65 -13.86 12.74 11.87
N ALA A 66 -13.85 12.84 13.19
CA ALA A 66 -12.95 12.05 14.03
C ALA A 66 -13.20 10.54 13.87
N GLY A 67 -14.46 10.12 13.78
CA GLY A 67 -14.85 8.74 13.51
C GLY A 67 -14.38 8.24 12.14
N ALA A 68 -14.53 9.05 11.10
CA ALA A 68 -14.06 8.76 9.75
C ALA A 68 -12.53 8.58 9.71
N ILE A 69 -11.78 9.53 10.28
CA ILE A 69 -10.33 9.48 10.35
C ILE A 69 -9.87 8.27 11.16
N GLY A 70 -10.49 8.03 12.32
CA GLY A 70 -10.19 6.89 13.18
C GLY A 70 -10.40 5.55 12.47
N LEU A 71 -11.54 5.37 11.81
CA LEU A 71 -11.87 4.14 11.08
C LEU A 71 -10.92 3.91 9.90
N GLY A 72 -10.63 4.97 9.12
CA GLY A 72 -9.67 4.91 8.03
C GLY A 72 -8.26 4.55 8.52
N ALA A 73 -7.81 5.16 9.62
CA ALA A 73 -6.51 4.88 10.22
C ALA A 73 -6.42 3.42 10.70
N VAL A 74 -7.47 2.88 11.33
CA VAL A 74 -7.53 1.46 11.74
C VAL A 74 -7.38 0.54 10.53
N GLY A 75 -8.10 0.81 9.43
CA GLY A 75 -7.99 0.04 8.19
C GLY A 75 -6.57 0.04 7.62
N VAL A 76 -5.94 1.21 7.53
CA VAL A 76 -4.56 1.35 7.04
C VAL A 76 -3.57 0.60 7.93
N ILE A 77 -3.66 0.77 9.26
CA ILE A 77 -2.79 0.10 10.22
C ILE A 77 -2.95 -1.42 10.12
N LEU A 78 -4.18 -1.91 10.06
CA LEU A 78 -4.48 -3.34 9.93
C LEU A 78 -3.84 -3.93 8.68
N VAL A 79 -4.06 -3.30 7.52
CA VAL A 79 -3.51 -3.76 6.23
C VAL A 79 -1.98 -3.71 6.24
N ALA A 80 -1.39 -2.65 6.77
CA ALA A 80 0.06 -2.52 6.91
C ALA A 80 0.64 -3.64 7.78
N VAL A 81 0.04 -3.93 8.94
CA VAL A 81 0.46 -5.01 9.84
C VAL A 81 0.35 -6.38 9.17
N LEU A 82 -0.76 -6.66 8.49
CA LEU A 82 -0.96 -7.92 7.76
C LEU A 82 0.09 -8.12 6.66
N TYR A 83 0.30 -7.09 5.85
CA TYR A 83 1.26 -7.10 4.75
C TYR A 83 2.69 -7.30 5.26
N LEU A 84 3.11 -6.52 6.26
CA LEU A 84 4.46 -6.59 6.84
C LEU A 84 4.71 -7.91 7.56
N ARG A 85 3.70 -8.46 8.25
CA ARG A 85 3.79 -9.77 8.89
C ARG A 85 3.94 -10.88 7.85
N ALA A 86 3.17 -10.85 6.77
CA ALA A 86 3.25 -11.83 5.70
C ALA A 86 4.62 -11.79 5.00
N LEU A 87 5.07 -10.59 4.61
CA LEU A 87 6.36 -10.38 3.96
C LEU A 87 7.54 -10.69 4.89
N GLY A 88 7.47 -10.24 6.15
CA GLY A 88 8.56 -10.40 7.12
C GLY A 88 8.76 -11.83 7.60
N ARG A 89 7.68 -12.59 7.82
CA ARG A 89 7.78 -13.98 8.33
C ARG A 89 7.93 -15.02 7.24
N THR A 90 7.23 -14.86 6.11
CA THR A 90 7.20 -15.89 5.06
C THR A 90 7.91 -15.47 3.80
N GLY A 91 8.24 -14.18 3.63
CA GLY A 91 8.74 -13.67 2.35
C GLY A 91 7.65 -13.61 1.27
N GLN A 92 6.41 -14.00 1.60
CA GLN A 92 5.30 -14.10 0.65
C GLN A 92 4.05 -13.43 1.20
N THR A 93 3.58 -12.45 0.44
CA THR A 93 2.25 -11.83 0.56
C THR A 93 1.21 -12.70 -0.17
N TRP A 94 -0.07 -12.43 0.01
CA TRP A 94 -1.13 -13.28 -0.54
C TRP A 94 -1.08 -13.42 -2.07
N GLY A 95 -0.93 -12.30 -2.80
CA GLY A 95 -0.78 -12.31 -4.25
C GLY A 95 0.51 -12.99 -4.69
N ARG A 96 1.61 -12.80 -3.96
CA ARG A 96 2.88 -13.50 -4.25
C ARG A 96 2.82 -15.00 -4.02
N ARG A 97 2.03 -15.48 -3.06
CA ARG A 97 1.77 -16.92 -2.88
C ARG A 97 1.04 -17.50 -4.09
N ILE A 98 0.05 -16.78 -4.62
CA ILE A 98 -0.72 -17.22 -5.79
C ILE A 98 0.18 -17.35 -7.03
N VAL A 99 1.08 -16.39 -7.25
CA VAL A 99 2.00 -16.41 -8.42
C VAL A 99 3.26 -17.27 -8.19
N GLY A 100 3.42 -17.84 -6.98
CA GLY A 100 4.55 -18.70 -6.67
C GLY A 100 5.88 -17.94 -6.61
N VAL A 101 5.91 -16.76 -6.00
CA VAL A 101 7.15 -16.00 -5.80
C VAL A 101 7.40 -15.72 -4.32
N LYS A 102 8.68 -15.69 -3.93
CA LYS A 102 9.11 -15.49 -2.54
C LYS A 102 10.28 -14.54 -2.44
N VAL A 103 10.22 -13.63 -1.48
CA VAL A 103 11.34 -12.76 -1.12
C VAL A 103 12.18 -13.44 -0.05
N VAL A 104 13.46 -13.57 -0.33
CA VAL A 104 14.44 -14.16 0.57
C VAL A 104 15.64 -13.24 0.74
N ARG A 105 16.35 -13.40 1.85
CA ARG A 105 17.57 -12.65 2.13
C ARG A 105 18.73 -13.19 1.28
N THR A 106 19.54 -12.28 0.70
CA THR A 106 20.66 -12.65 -0.18
C THR A 106 21.67 -13.59 0.47
N ARG A 107 21.97 -13.37 1.76
CA ARG A 107 23.00 -14.13 2.49
C ARG A 107 22.53 -15.47 3.05
N THR A 108 21.27 -15.61 3.43
CA THR A 108 20.78 -16.78 4.18
C THR A 108 19.70 -17.58 3.46
N GLY A 109 19.03 -17.01 2.44
CA GLY A 109 17.89 -17.65 1.77
C GLY A 109 16.61 -17.71 2.65
N GLU A 110 16.66 -17.18 3.87
CA GLU A 110 15.56 -17.16 4.81
C GLU A 110 14.64 -15.96 4.59
N ALA A 111 13.53 -15.91 5.33
CA ALA A 111 12.60 -14.78 5.28
C ALA A 111 13.30 -13.46 5.66
N PRO A 112 12.90 -12.31 5.08
CA PRO A 112 13.60 -11.04 5.26
C PRO A 112 13.60 -10.51 6.69
N GLY A 113 12.61 -10.89 7.50
CA GLY A 113 12.32 -10.29 8.80
C GLY A 113 11.50 -8.99 8.67
N ILE A 114 10.83 -8.61 9.76
CA ILE A 114 9.87 -7.49 9.77
C ILE A 114 10.58 -6.14 9.50
N GLY A 115 11.77 -5.91 10.08
CA GLY A 115 12.52 -4.66 9.89
C GLY A 115 12.95 -4.42 8.43
N ARG A 116 13.41 -5.46 7.73
CA ARG A 116 13.72 -5.37 6.29
C ARG A 116 12.47 -5.27 5.44
N ALA A 117 11.38 -5.95 5.81
CA ALA A 117 10.11 -5.81 5.12
C ALA A 117 9.58 -4.36 5.20
N LEU A 118 9.71 -3.71 6.36
CA LEU A 118 9.42 -2.29 6.56
C LEU A 118 10.31 -1.40 5.70
N GLY A 119 11.63 -1.53 5.81
CA GLY A 119 12.58 -0.74 5.02
C GLY A 119 12.36 -0.90 3.52
N ARG A 120 12.08 -2.13 3.06
CA ARG A 120 11.77 -2.43 1.67
C ARG A 120 10.48 -1.73 1.21
N THR A 121 9.44 -1.73 2.05
CA THR A 121 8.14 -1.12 1.72
C THR A 121 8.25 0.40 1.69
N LEU A 122 8.90 1.01 2.68
CA LEU A 122 9.12 2.44 2.74
C LEU A 122 10.00 2.93 1.58
N PHE A 123 11.10 2.24 1.31
CA PHE A 123 12.01 2.61 0.23
C PHE A 123 11.37 2.42 -1.14
N ALA A 124 10.60 1.33 -1.32
CA ALA A 124 9.78 1.17 -2.51
C ALA A 124 8.84 2.36 -2.66
N ASN A 125 8.06 2.72 -1.64
CA ASN A 125 7.10 3.84 -1.76
C ASN A 125 7.77 5.19 -2.05
N VAL A 126 8.92 5.49 -1.43
CA VAL A 126 9.64 6.75 -1.63
C VAL A 126 10.29 6.81 -3.02
N ILE A 127 10.98 5.75 -3.46
CA ILE A 127 11.77 5.76 -4.70
C ILE A 127 10.90 5.53 -5.94
N SER A 128 9.85 4.70 -5.82
CA SER A 128 8.97 4.37 -6.95
C SER A 128 8.22 5.59 -7.48
N ALA A 129 7.86 6.51 -6.59
CA ALA A 129 7.14 7.73 -6.95
C ALA A 129 8.04 8.80 -7.58
N GLN A 130 9.35 8.79 -7.31
CA GLN A 130 10.27 9.88 -7.66
C GLN A 130 10.94 9.73 -9.04
N VAL A 131 11.15 8.52 -9.54
CA VAL A 131 11.93 8.28 -10.78
C VAL A 131 11.19 7.36 -11.75
N CYS A 132 9.97 7.71 -12.17
CA CYS A 132 9.23 7.06 -13.27
C CYS A 132 9.26 5.50 -13.26
N TYR A 133 9.17 4.87 -12.09
CA TYR A 133 9.29 3.41 -11.93
C TYR A 133 10.60 2.76 -12.44
N LEU A 134 11.65 3.55 -12.76
CA LEU A 134 12.95 3.03 -13.21
C LEU A 134 13.57 2.06 -12.21
N GLY A 135 13.35 2.28 -10.91
CA GLY A 135 13.81 1.40 -9.85
C GLY A 135 13.21 -0.02 -9.90
N TYR A 136 12.00 -0.17 -10.47
CA TYR A 136 11.41 -1.48 -10.76
C TYR A 136 11.95 -2.07 -12.06
N LEU A 137 12.09 -1.25 -13.11
CA LEU A 137 12.60 -1.70 -14.41
C LEU A 137 14.07 -2.13 -14.36
N TRP A 138 14.83 -1.67 -13.36
CA TRP A 138 16.23 -2.06 -13.14
C TRP A 138 16.45 -3.57 -13.10
N MET A 139 15.44 -4.35 -12.67
CA MET A 139 15.52 -5.81 -12.66
C MET A 139 15.68 -6.44 -14.06
N LEU A 140 15.38 -5.71 -15.14
CA LEU A 140 15.53 -6.17 -16.53
C LEU A 140 17.00 -6.13 -16.98
N TRP A 141 17.80 -5.21 -16.45
CA TRP A 141 19.22 -5.04 -16.78
C TRP A 141 20.15 -5.67 -15.74
N ASP A 142 19.66 -5.92 -14.53
CA ASP A 142 20.46 -6.49 -13.44
C ASP A 142 20.61 -8.03 -13.56
N GLY A 143 21.84 -8.53 -13.52
CA GLY A 143 22.14 -9.95 -13.65
C GLY A 143 21.54 -10.85 -12.55
N GLN A 144 21.18 -10.27 -11.38
CA GLN A 144 20.50 -10.97 -10.29
C GLN A 144 19.00 -10.62 -10.22
N LYS A 145 18.49 -9.93 -11.26
CA LYS A 145 17.12 -9.42 -11.37
C LYS A 145 16.70 -8.64 -10.12
N GLN A 146 17.56 -7.82 -9.53
CA GLN A 146 17.21 -6.99 -8.37
C GLN A 146 16.67 -5.62 -8.76
N THR A 147 15.69 -5.13 -8.00
CA THR A 147 15.25 -3.73 -8.03
C THR A 147 16.06 -2.90 -7.02
N TRP A 148 15.97 -1.57 -7.07
CA TRP A 148 16.75 -0.71 -6.18
C TRP A 148 16.44 -0.94 -4.69
N HIS A 149 15.17 -1.12 -4.33
CA HIS A 149 14.79 -1.48 -2.95
C HIS A 149 15.27 -2.87 -2.54
N ASP A 150 15.51 -3.77 -3.49
CA ASP A 150 16.00 -5.13 -3.22
C ASP A 150 17.49 -5.10 -2.88
N LYS A 151 18.26 -4.26 -3.60
CA LYS A 151 19.68 -4.03 -3.34
C LYS A 151 19.90 -3.37 -1.97
N VAL A 152 19.14 -2.32 -1.66
CA VAL A 152 19.28 -1.60 -0.38
C VAL A 152 18.91 -2.49 0.81
N CYS A 153 18.01 -3.45 0.61
CA CYS A 153 17.55 -4.34 1.69
C CYS A 153 18.27 -5.71 1.73
N ASP A 154 19.25 -5.97 0.86
CA ASP A 154 19.90 -7.29 0.69
C ASP A 154 18.89 -8.44 0.52
N THR A 155 17.98 -8.29 -0.45
CA THR A 155 16.93 -9.28 -0.74
C THR A 155 16.91 -9.68 -2.21
N HIS A 156 16.45 -10.90 -2.50
CA HIS A 156 16.10 -11.36 -3.84
C HIS A 156 14.69 -11.93 -3.87
N VAL A 157 14.06 -11.87 -5.04
CA VAL A 157 12.82 -12.59 -5.29
C VAL A 157 13.11 -13.82 -6.15
N VAL A 158 12.80 -14.97 -5.58
CA VAL A 158 12.96 -16.30 -6.19
C VAL A 158 11.60 -16.90 -6.48
N LYS A 159 11.54 -17.86 -7.40
CA LYS A 159 10.35 -18.73 -7.54
C LYS A 159 10.22 -19.59 -6.27
N ALA A 160 8.99 -19.71 -5.78
CA ALA A 160 8.64 -20.46 -4.57
C ALA A 160 8.48 -21.96 -4.86
#